data_AF-R4USI6-F1
#
_entry.id   AF-R4USI6-F1
#
_cell.length_a   1.000
_cell.length_b   1.000
_cell.length_c   1.000
_cell.angle_alpha   90.00
_cell.angle_beta   90.00
_cell.angle_gamma   90.00
#
_symmetry.space_group_name_H-M   'P 1'
#
loop_
_entity.id
_entity.type
_entity.pdbx_description
1 polymer ?
#
loop_
_entity_poly.entity_id
_entity_poly.type
_entity_poly.pdbx_seq_one_letter_code
_entity_poly.pdbx_strand_id
1 'polypeptide(L)' 'VSAYIPTNVIPITDGQICLETELFYRGIRPAINVGLSVSRVGSAAQLKAMKQVCGSLKLELAQYREMA' A
#
# COMPACT_ATOMS: atom_id res chain seq x y z
N VAL A 1 -1.12 -2.75 -14.13
CA VAL A 1 -1.28 -1.29 -14.25
C VAL A 1 -0.51 -0.84 -15.49
N SER A 2 -1.09 -1.04 -16.68
CA SER A 2 -0.31 -0.98 -17.94
C SER A 2 -0.89 0.00 -18.97
N ALA A 3 -1.77 0.90 -18.53
CA ALA A 3 -2.29 1.95 -19.38
C ALA A 3 -1.31 3.14 -19.46
N TYR A 4 -1.26 3.81 -20.62
CA TYR A 4 -0.31 4.89 -20.91
C TYR A 4 -0.29 5.99 -19.82
N ILE A 5 -1.48 6.43 -19.37
CA ILE A 5 -1.60 7.49 -18.37
C ILE A 5 -1.02 7.04 -17.00
N PRO A 6 -1.47 5.93 -16.37
CA PRO A 6 -0.86 5.43 -15.14
C PRO A 6 0.65 5.21 -15.23
N THR A 7 1.15 4.63 -16.32
CA THR A 7 2.59 4.38 -16.50
C THR A 7 3.40 5.66 -16.52
N ASN A 8 2.83 6.78 -17.01
CA ASN A 8 3.50 8.07 -17.02
C ASN A 8 3.35 8.84 -15.70
N VAL A 9 2.29 8.59 -14.93
CA VAL A 9 2.06 9.27 -13.64
C VAL A 9 2.88 8.64 -12.51
N ILE A 10 3.00 7.30 -12.48
CA ILE A 10 3.78 6.56 -11.47
C ILE A 10 5.21 7.08 -11.29
N PRO A 11 6.00 7.36 -12.34
CA PRO A 11 7.36 7.90 -12.17
C PRO A 11 7.38 9.35 -11.69
N ILE A 12 6.31 10.13 -11.88
CA ILE A 12 6.21 11.52 -11.42
C ILE A 12 5.90 11.59 -9.92
N THR A 13 5.12 10.63 -9.41
CA THR A 13 4.69 10.58 -8.01
C THR A 13 5.68 9.85 -7.10
N ASP A 14 5.78 10.27 -5.84
CA ASP A 14 6.59 9.61 -4.81
C ASP A 14 5.92 8.38 -4.18
N GLY A 15 4.84 7.89 -4.77
CA GLY A 15 4.11 6.75 -4.25
C GLY A 15 2.75 6.58 -4.92
N GLN A 16 2.08 5.49 -4.57
CA GLN A 16 0.76 5.15 -5.06
C GLN A 16 -0.06 4.44 -3.99
N ILE A 17 -1.37 4.66 -4.02
CA ILE A 17 -2.36 3.88 -3.27
C ILE A 17 -3.18 3.13 -4.31
N CYS A 18 -3.04 1.81 -4.32
CA CYS A 18 -3.75 0.93 -5.25
C CYS A 18 -4.99 0.37 -4.56
N LEU A 19 -6.16 0.64 -5.14
CA LEU A 19 -7.43 0.10 -4.69
C LEU A 19 -7.80 -1.12 -5.53
N GLU A 20 -8.13 -2.23 -4.88
CA GLU A 20 -8.52 -3.47 -5.56
C GLU A 20 -10.01 -3.71 -5.48
N THR A 21 -10.60 -4.03 -6.63
CA THR A 21 -12.03 -4.32 -6.74
C THR A 21 -12.41 -5.58 -5.97
N GLU A 22 -11.52 -6.59 -5.90
CA GLU A 22 -11.78 -7.81 -5.13
C GLU A 22 -11.90 -7.54 -3.63
N LEU A 23 -10.98 -6.75 -3.06
CA LEU A 23 -11.06 -6.34 -1.65
C LEU A 23 -12.32 -5.52 -1.37
N PHE A 24 -12.71 -4.66 -2.31
CA PHE A 24 -13.95 -3.89 -2.22
C PHE A 24 -15.20 -4.78 -2.20
N TYR A 25 -15.26 -5.81 -3.07
CA TYR A 25 -16.36 -6.77 -3.11
C TYR A 25 -16.38 -7.72 -1.91
N ARG A 26 -15.22 -8.00 -1.30
CA ARG A 26 -15.10 -8.71 -0.01
C ARG A 26 -15.50 -7.85 1.20
N GLY A 27 -15.95 -6.61 1.00
CA GLY A 27 -16.43 -5.71 2.05
C GLY A 27 -15.34 -4.91 2.78
N ILE A 28 -14.06 -5.04 2.40
CA ILE A 28 -12.96 -4.29 3.01
C ILE A 28 -12.96 -2.86 2.45
N ARG A 29 -13.19 -1.88 3.33
CA ARG A 29 -13.23 -0.45 2.99
C ARG A 29 -12.41 0.35 4.01
N PRO A 30 -11.33 1.04 3.60
CA PRO A 30 -10.86 1.24 2.22
C PRO A 30 -10.17 0.00 1.63
N ALA A 31 -10.40 -0.26 0.33
CA ALA A 31 -9.97 -1.47 -0.38
C ALA A 31 -8.50 -1.41 -0.84
N ILE A 32 -7.59 -1.06 0.08
CA ILE A 32 -6.18 -0.80 -0.24
C ILE A 32 -5.41 -2.11 -0.39
N ASN A 33 -4.75 -2.31 -1.53
CA ASN A 33 -3.75 -3.36 -1.66
C ASN A 33 -2.40 -2.88 -1.10
N VAL A 34 -2.04 -3.41 0.07
CA VAL A 34 -0.77 -3.12 0.78
C VAL A 34 0.48 -3.54 -0.01
N GLY A 35 0.40 -4.56 -0.87
CA GLY A 35 1.55 -5.04 -1.66
C GLY A 35 1.86 -4.19 -2.88
N LEU A 36 0.82 -3.62 -3.53
CA LEU A 36 0.97 -2.74 -4.68
C LEU A 36 1.08 -1.26 -4.29
N SER A 37 0.57 -0.89 -3.12
CA SER A 37 0.64 0.48 -2.61
C SER A 37 2.00 0.76 -1.98
N VAL A 38 2.62 1.88 -2.34
CA VAL A 38 3.95 2.26 -1.87
C VAL A 38 3.99 3.75 -1.58
N SER A 39 4.68 4.14 -0.51
CA SER A 39 5.12 5.53 -0.31
C SER A 39 6.63 5.54 -0.18
N ARG A 40 7.32 6.27 -1.07
CA ARG A 40 8.78 6.39 -1.07
C ARG A 40 9.27 7.35 0.03
N VAL A 41 8.46 8.35 0.41
CA VAL A 41 8.80 9.40 1.39
C VAL A 41 8.13 9.22 2.76
N GLY A 42 7.07 8.40 2.86
CA GLY A 42 6.22 8.33 4.04
C GLY A 42 6.92 7.90 5.33
N SER A 43 7.96 7.06 5.25
CA SER A 43 8.71 6.58 6.44
C SER A 43 9.50 7.68 7.16
N ALA A 44 9.91 8.72 6.43
CA ALA A 44 10.61 9.88 7.00
C ALA A 44 9.62 10.92 7.57
N ALA A 45 8.43 11.04 6.98
CA ALA A 45 7.40 11.97 7.40
C ALA A 45 6.51 11.47 8.55
N GLN A 46 6.58 10.17 8.90
CA GLN A 46 5.70 9.54 9.88
C GLN A 46 6.01 9.98 11.33
N LEU A 47 4.95 10.18 12.12
CA LEU A 47 5.04 10.39 13.57
C LEU A 47 5.77 9.21 14.24
N LYS A 48 6.67 9.50 15.19
CA LYS A 48 7.50 8.49 15.88
C LYS A 48 6.67 7.37 16.51
N ALA A 49 5.54 7.70 17.16
CA ALA A 49 4.64 6.73 17.75
C ALA A 49 4.04 5.76 16.70
N MET A 50 3.59 6.30 15.57
CA MET A 50 3.03 5.48 14.49
C MET A 50 4.10 4.59 13.84
N LYS A 51 5.34 5.08 13.73
CA LYS A 51 6.47 4.29 13.20
C LYS A 51 6.80 3.07 14.07
N GLN A 52 6.70 3.20 15.39
CA GLN A 52 6.93 2.09 16.32
C GLN A 52 5.88 0.99 16.18
N VAL A 53 4.60 1.37 16.02
CA VAL A 53 3.50 0.40 15.88
C VAL A 53 3.45 -0.21 14.48
N CYS A 54 3.64 0.58 13.43
CA CYS A 54 3.55 0.12 12.04
C CYS A 54 4.77 -0.69 11.55
N GLY A 55 5.87 -0.69 12.30
CA GLY A 55 7.11 -1.36 11.89
C GLY A 55 6.97 -2.87 11.72
N SER A 56 6.30 -3.55 12.65
CA SER A 56 6.07 -5.00 12.58
C SER A 56 4.85 -5.37 11.73
N LEU A 57 3.82 -4.51 11.74
CA LEU A 57 2.55 -4.73 11.02
C LEU A 57 2.74 -5.02 9.52
N LYS A 58 3.68 -4.37 8.84
CA LYS A 58 3.93 -4.63 7.41
C LYS A 58 4.43 -6.06 7.17
N LEU A 59 5.28 -6.57 8.06
CA LEU A 59 5.86 -7.91 7.96
C LEU A 59 4.84 -8.97 8.32
N GLU A 60 4.04 -8.74 9.37
CA GLU A 60 2.93 -9.61 9.76
C GLU A 60 1.87 -9.73 8.65
N LEU A 61 1.51 -8.63 7.99
CA LEU A 61 0.56 -8.63 6.86
C LEU A 61 1.13 -9.31 5.61
N ALA A 62 2.44 -9.22 5.38
CA ALA A 62 3.09 -9.95 4.29
C ALA A 62 3.04 -11.47 4.55
N GLN A 63 3.39 -11.90 5.76
CA GLN A 63 3.31 -13.30 6.17
C GLN A 63 1.88 -13.85 6.10
N TYR A 64 0.89 -13.10 6.55
CA TYR A 64 -0.52 -13.51 6.46
C TYR A 64 -0.96 -13.77 5.02
N ARG A 65 -0.49 -12.98 4.05
CA ARG A 65 -0.82 -13.15 2.63
C ARG A 65 -0.07 -14.28 1.96
N GLU A 66 1.11 -14.66 2.46
CA GLU A 66 1.84 -15.83 1.96
C GLU A 66 1.28 -17.16 2.50
N MET A 67 0.62 -17.11 3.66
CA MET A 67 0.00 -18.29 4.29
C MET A 67 -1.45 -18.55 3.85
N ALA A 68 -2.13 -17.55 3.30
CA ALA A 68 -3.51 -17.61 2.82
C ALA A 68 -3.58 -17.99 1.34
#